data_AF-A0A7W8CR36-F1
#
_entry.id   AF-A0A7W8CR36-F1
#
_cell.length_a   1.000
_cell.length_b   1.000
_cell.length_c   1.000
_cell.angle_alpha   90.00
_cell.angle_beta   90.00
_cell.angle_gamma   90.00
#
_symmetry.space_group_name_H-M   'P 1'
#
loop_
_entity.id
_entity.type
_entity.pdbx_description
1 polymer ?
#
loop_
_entity_poly.entity_id
_entity_poly.type
_entity_poly.pdbx_seq_one_letter_code
_entity_poly.pdbx_strand_id
1 'polypeptide(L)'
;MHEEYLKELLGQTRELLMRAKLIDCKMENNDDGQLEAVQALFENRQRAIDRLAGAINAKGFSWTPADREKIAELKVLELDLQPLVTGLHEAFGNQLKRIGQSKKMSMKYIGAYQNMGAGGSFIDKRK
;
A
#
# COMPACT_ATOMS: atom_id res chain seq x y z
N MET A 1 -19.57 -15.76 18.84
CA MET A 1 -19.47 -14.42 18.23
C MET A 1 -18.03 -13.92 18.18
N HIS A 2 -17.29 -13.80 19.29
CA HIS A 2 -15.87 -13.38 19.23
C HIS A 2 -14.98 -14.37 18.47
N GLU A 3 -15.26 -15.68 18.58
CA GLU A 3 -14.49 -16.72 17.88
C GLU A 3 -14.57 -16.61 16.35
N GLU A 4 -15.72 -16.16 15.84
CA GLU A 4 -15.94 -15.95 14.41
C GLU A 4 -15.14 -14.75 13.92
N TYR A 5 -15.15 -13.64 14.67
CA TYR A 5 -14.34 -12.46 14.35
C TYR A 5 -12.84 -12.78 14.43
N LEU A 6 -12.42 -13.59 15.39
CA LEU A 6 -11.02 -14.03 15.50
C LEU A 6 -10.62 -14.94 14.33
N LYS A 7 -11.52 -15.82 13.89
CA LYS A 7 -11.30 -16.68 12.71
C LYS A 7 -11.26 -15.88 11.42
N GLU A 8 -12.17 -14.92 11.26
CA GLU A 8 -12.20 -13.97 10.14
C GLU A 8 -10.90 -13.17 10.07
N LEU A 9 -10.48 -12.58 11.18
CA LEU A 9 -9.24 -11.83 11.30
C LEU A 9 -8.01 -12.67 10.92
N LEU A 10 -7.91 -13.90 11.44
CA LEU A 10 -6.83 -14.81 11.09
C LEU A 10 -6.83 -15.17 9.59
N GLY A 11 -8.00 -15.44 9.01
CA GLY A 11 -8.13 -15.72 7.57
C GLY A 11 -7.69 -14.52 6.72
N GLN A 12 -8.12 -13.31 7.08
CA GLN A 12 -7.77 -12.08 6.39
C GLN A 12 -6.28 -11.76 6.52
N THR A 13 -5.67 -11.94 7.70
CA THR A 13 -4.22 -11.76 7.88
C THR A 13 -3.41 -12.74 7.02
N ARG A 14 -3.81 -14.03 6.94
CA ARG A 14 -3.14 -15.01 6.09
C ARG A 14 -3.23 -14.65 4.60
N GLU A 15 -4.43 -14.29 4.14
CA GLU A 15 -4.66 -13.87 2.75
C GLU A 15 -3.85 -12.62 2.41
N LEU A 16 -3.86 -11.63 3.32
CA LEU A 16 -3.10 -10.40 3.15
C LEU A 16 -1.60 -10.68 3.08
N LEU A 17 -1.06 -11.55 3.94
CA LEU A 17 0.34 -11.95 3.89
C LEU A 17 0.69 -12.63 2.57
N MET A 18 -0.17 -13.54 2.08
CA MET A 18 0.02 -14.20 0.80
C MET A 18 0.05 -13.19 -0.35
N ARG A 19 -0.92 -12.27 -0.42
CA ARG A 19 -0.98 -11.26 -1.49
C ARG A 19 0.14 -10.24 -1.40
N ALA A 20 0.49 -9.79 -0.20
CA ALA A 20 1.57 -8.84 0.01
C ALA A 20 2.92 -9.38 -0.49
N LYS A 21 3.17 -10.69 -0.34
CA LYS A 21 4.37 -11.35 -0.90
C LYS A 21 4.42 -11.38 -2.43
N LEU A 22 3.27 -11.23 -3.09
CA LEU A 22 3.16 -11.24 -4.54
C LEU A 22 3.19 -9.83 -5.15
N ILE A 23 3.11 -8.78 -4.33
CA ILE A 23 3.22 -7.40 -4.84
C ILE A 23 4.67 -7.11 -5.21
N ASP A 24 4.89 -6.73 -6.46
CA ASP A 24 6.18 -6.24 -6.91
C ASP A 24 6.42 -4.80 -6.43
N CYS A 25 7.66 -4.49 -6.10
CA CYS A 25 8.07 -3.16 -5.67
C CYS A 25 7.88 -2.08 -6.75
N LYS A 26 7.76 -2.45 -8.02
CA LYS A 26 7.40 -1.56 -9.14
C LYS A 26 5.92 -1.67 -9.45
N MET A 27 5.21 -0.54 -9.35
CA MET A 27 3.77 -0.50 -9.61
C MET A 27 3.40 -1.06 -11.01
N GLU A 28 4.23 -0.81 -12.03
CA GLU A 28 4.02 -1.27 -13.42
C GLU A 28 4.12 -2.79 -13.62
N ASN A 29 4.69 -3.52 -12.65
CA ASN A 29 4.83 -4.97 -12.69
C ASN A 29 3.67 -5.70 -11.98
N ASN A 30 2.73 -4.97 -11.39
CA ASN A 30 1.58 -5.55 -10.70
C ASN A 30 0.38 -5.56 -11.64
N ASP A 31 -0.47 -6.58 -11.50
CA ASP A 31 -1.70 -6.69 -12.28
C ASP A 31 -2.70 -5.59 -11.87
N ASP A 32 -3.54 -5.19 -12.82
CA ASP A 32 -4.64 -4.26 -12.57
C ASP A 32 -5.54 -4.79 -11.43
N GLY A 33 -5.79 -3.95 -10.42
CA GLY A 33 -6.63 -4.31 -9.27
C GLY A 33 -5.90 -5.06 -8.15
N GLN A 34 -4.63 -5.43 -8.32
CA GLN A 34 -3.88 -6.19 -7.30
C GLN A 34 -3.64 -5.37 -6.03
N LEU A 35 -3.30 -4.08 -6.18
CA LEU A 35 -3.11 -3.15 -5.07
C LEU A 35 -4.42 -2.80 -4.36
N GLU A 36 -5.49 -2.60 -5.14
CA GLU A 36 -6.84 -2.35 -4.64
C GLU A 36 -7.36 -3.54 -3.83
N ALA A 37 -7.07 -4.76 -4.27
CA ALA A 37 -7.44 -5.97 -3.54
C ALA A 37 -6.68 -6.08 -2.20
N VAL A 38 -5.39 -5.74 -2.17
CA VAL A 38 -4.61 -5.66 -0.92
C VAL A 38 -5.15 -4.58 0.00
N GLN A 39 -5.47 -3.41 -0.52
CA GLN A 39 -6.08 -2.31 0.24
C GLN A 39 -7.44 -2.72 0.84
N ALA A 40 -8.30 -3.37 0.05
CA ALA A 40 -9.58 -3.87 0.55
C ALA A 40 -9.42 -4.89 1.68
N LEU A 41 -8.39 -5.74 1.62
CA LEU A 41 -8.06 -6.68 2.71
C LEU A 41 -7.64 -5.97 3.98
N PHE A 42 -6.86 -4.88 3.92
CA PHE A 42 -6.55 -4.07 5.09
C PHE A 42 -7.79 -3.48 5.75
N GLU A 43 -8.69 -2.92 4.94
CA GLU A 43 -9.93 -2.33 5.43
C GLU A 43 -10.87 -3.37 6.06
N ASN A 44 -10.99 -4.54 5.42
CA ASN A 44 -11.73 -5.68 5.97
C ASN A 44 -11.15 -6.13 7.31
N ARG A 45 -9.82 -6.24 7.38
CA ARG A 45 -9.09 -6.61 8.59
C ARG A 45 -9.34 -5.63 9.74
N GLN A 46 -9.31 -4.32 9.46
CA GLN A 46 -9.61 -3.29 10.45
C GLN A 46 -11.04 -3.44 10.98
N ARG A 47 -12.03 -3.67 10.10
CA ARG A 47 -13.42 -3.92 10.50
C ARG A 47 -13.56 -5.15 11.40
N ALA A 48 -12.83 -6.23 11.12
CA ALA A 48 -12.82 -7.43 11.95
C ALA A 48 -12.20 -7.15 13.34
N ILE A 49 -11.13 -6.36 13.40
CA ILE A 49 -10.51 -5.90 14.66
C ILE A 49 -11.51 -5.09 15.48
N ASP A 50 -12.21 -4.14 14.87
CA ASP A 50 -13.17 -3.28 15.57
C ASP A 50 -14.34 -4.11 16.14
N ARG A 51 -14.84 -5.09 15.38
CA ARG A 51 -15.86 -6.04 15.85
C ARG A 51 -15.37 -6.91 17.00
N LEU A 52 -14.13 -7.42 16.89
CA LEU A 52 -13.50 -8.21 17.94
C LEU A 52 -13.32 -7.36 19.21
N ALA A 53 -12.85 -6.12 19.09
CA ALA A 53 -12.72 -5.17 20.20
C ALA A 53 -14.06 -4.94 20.91
N GLY A 54 -15.16 -4.82 20.17
CA GLY A 54 -16.52 -4.76 20.74
C GLY A 54 -16.90 -6.02 21.51
N ALA A 55 -16.58 -7.20 20.97
CA ALA A 55 -16.93 -8.48 21.57
C ALA A 55 -16.13 -8.81 22.85
N ILE A 56 -14.84 -8.46 22.89
CA ILE A 56 -13.98 -8.75 24.06
C ILE A 56 -14.27 -7.85 25.27
N ASN A 57 -14.91 -6.69 25.04
CA ASN A 57 -15.34 -5.79 26.09
C ASN A 57 -16.68 -6.20 26.74
N ALA A 58 -17.30 -7.28 26.25
CA ALA A 58 -18.53 -7.80 26.84
C ALA A 58 -18.29 -8.39 28.23
N LYS A 59 -19.27 -8.22 29.13
CA LYS A 59 -19.19 -8.73 30.50
C LYS A 59 -19.13 -10.26 30.51
N GLY A 60 -18.18 -10.83 31.26
CA GLY A 60 -17.99 -12.28 31.34
C GLY A 60 -17.17 -12.87 30.19
N PHE A 61 -16.56 -12.04 29.34
CA PHE A 61 -15.65 -12.48 28.31
C PHE A 61 -14.39 -13.15 28.90
N SER A 62 -13.99 -14.28 28.31
CA SER A 62 -12.71 -14.91 28.60
C SER A 62 -12.17 -15.62 27.36
N TRP A 63 -10.86 -15.53 27.15
CA TRP A 63 -10.19 -16.25 26.07
C TRP A 63 -10.11 -17.73 26.37
N THR A 64 -10.65 -18.55 25.48
CA THR A 64 -10.48 -20.00 25.53
C THR A 64 -9.04 -20.39 25.15
N PRO A 65 -8.57 -21.60 25.49
CA PRO A 65 -7.28 -22.10 25.01
C PRO A 65 -7.15 -22.06 23.47
N ALA A 66 -8.21 -22.46 22.76
CA ALA A 66 -8.24 -22.41 21.29
C ALA A 66 -8.15 -20.99 20.73
N ASP A 67 -8.73 -19.99 21.41
CA ASP A 67 -8.57 -18.59 21.01
C ASP A 67 -7.14 -18.11 21.20
N ARG A 68 -6.47 -18.52 22.29
CA ARG A 68 -5.08 -18.15 22.56
C ARG A 68 -4.13 -18.72 21.51
N GLU A 69 -4.39 -19.91 21.00
CA GLU A 69 -3.63 -20.50 19.89
C GLU A 69 -3.77 -19.65 18.61
N LYS A 70 -5.00 -19.27 18.24
CA LYS A 70 -5.25 -18.39 17.08
C LYS A 70 -4.60 -17.01 17.26
N ILE A 71 -4.63 -16.45 18.47
CA ILE A 71 -3.97 -15.17 18.79
C ILE A 71 -2.46 -15.31 18.68
N ALA A 72 -1.87 -16.41 19.14
CA ALA A 72 -0.45 -16.67 19.00
C ALA A 72 -0.05 -16.75 17.52
N GLU A 73 -0.84 -17.44 16.71
CA GLU A 73 -0.62 -17.51 15.27
C GLU A 73 -0.73 -16.13 14.60
N LEU A 74 -1.78 -15.36 14.92
CA LEU A 74 -1.93 -13.98 14.45
C LEU A 74 -0.67 -13.15 14.75
N LYS A 75 -0.14 -13.21 15.97
CA LYS A 75 1.08 -12.47 16.33
C LYS A 75 2.27 -12.82 15.45
N VAL A 76 2.46 -14.10 15.13
CA VAL A 76 3.54 -14.54 14.24
C VAL A 76 3.33 -13.97 12.83
N LEU A 77 2.11 -14.07 12.29
CA LEU A 77 1.79 -13.55 10.96
C LEU A 77 1.94 -12.02 10.87
N GLU A 78 1.61 -11.28 11.91
CA GLU A 78 1.79 -9.82 11.94
C GLU A 78 3.27 -9.42 11.91
N LEU A 79 4.14 -10.18 12.59
CA LEU A 79 5.59 -9.95 12.55
C LEU A 79 6.15 -10.15 11.14
N ASP A 80 5.62 -11.13 10.40
CA ASP A 80 6.00 -11.37 9.00
C ASP A 80 5.40 -10.32 8.04
N LEU A 81 4.20 -9.83 8.33
CA LEU A 81 3.49 -8.87 7.49
C LEU A 81 4.08 -7.47 7.60
N GLN A 82 4.44 -7.02 8.81
CA GLN A 82 4.95 -5.68 9.07
C GLN A 82 6.09 -5.22 8.13
N PRO A 83 7.17 -6.00 7.92
CA PRO A 83 8.25 -5.58 7.02
C PRO A 83 7.80 -5.51 5.55
N LEU A 84 6.91 -6.40 5.10
CA LEU A 84 6.41 -6.40 3.72
C LEU A 84 5.61 -5.13 3.42
N VAL A 85 4.69 -4.78 4.32
CA VAL A 85 3.83 -3.60 4.17
C VAL A 85 4.65 -2.31 4.23
N THR A 86 5.61 -2.25 5.16
CA THR A 86 6.53 -1.12 5.27
C THR A 86 7.35 -0.96 4.00
N GLY A 87 7.91 -2.06 3.46
CA GLY A 87 8.67 -2.04 2.22
C GLY A 87 7.85 -1.59 1.01
N LEU A 88 6.61 -2.06 0.88
CA LEU A 88 5.70 -1.63 -0.20
C LEU A 88 5.38 -0.13 -0.11
N HIS A 89 5.07 0.36 1.09
CA HIS A 89 4.78 1.77 1.31
C HIS A 89 5.99 2.66 0.97
N GLU A 90 7.19 2.27 1.37
CA GLU A 90 8.43 2.97 1.03
C GLU A 90 8.72 2.96 -0.47
N ALA A 91 8.59 1.79 -1.12
CA ALA A 91 8.85 1.63 -2.55
C ALA A 91 7.92 2.52 -3.39
N PHE A 92 6.61 2.46 -3.13
CA PHE A 92 5.64 3.27 -3.85
C PHE A 92 5.76 4.76 -3.52
N GLY A 93 6.01 5.11 -2.26
CA GLY A 93 6.30 6.49 -1.87
C GLY A 93 7.51 7.08 -2.61
N ASN A 94 8.58 6.30 -2.78
CA ASN A 94 9.76 6.71 -3.53
C ASN A 94 9.49 6.85 -5.04
N GLN A 95 8.67 5.96 -5.62
CA GLN A 95 8.26 6.05 -7.03
C GLN A 95 7.42 7.29 -7.30
N LEU A 96 6.44 7.60 -6.43
CA LEU A 96 5.63 8.82 -6.54
C LEU A 96 6.49 10.10 -6.43
N LYS A 97 7.47 10.12 -5.51
CA LYS A 97 8.43 11.23 -5.40
C LYS A 97 9.24 11.38 -6.70
N ARG A 98 9.74 10.29 -7.28
CA ARG A 98 10.51 10.30 -8.53
C ARG A 98 9.66 10.80 -9.70
N ILE A 99 8.40 10.36 -9.81
CA ILE A 99 7.45 10.85 -10.83
C ILE A 99 7.21 12.36 -10.64
N GLY A 100 6.97 12.82 -9.41
CA GLY A 100 6.79 14.23 -9.10
C GLY A 100 8.02 15.09 -9.43
N GLN A 101 9.22 14.60 -9.12
CA GLN A 101 10.48 15.26 -9.47
C GLN A 101 10.70 15.31 -10.98
N SER A 102 10.45 14.21 -11.70
CA SER A 102 10.51 14.14 -13.16
C SER A 102 9.55 15.15 -13.80
N LYS A 103 8.30 15.24 -13.31
CA LYS A 103 7.32 16.22 -13.77
C LYS A 103 7.74 17.67 -13.49
N LYS A 104 8.35 17.94 -12.34
CA LYS A 104 8.91 19.27 -12.03
C LYS A 104 10.10 19.61 -12.94
N MET A 105 10.97 18.65 -13.22
CA MET A 105 12.09 18.81 -14.13
C MET A 105 11.62 19.05 -15.56
N SER A 106 10.69 18.24 -16.08
CA SER A 106 10.15 18.42 -17.43
C SER A 106 9.48 19.78 -17.61
N MET A 107 8.74 20.27 -16.61
CA MET A 107 8.17 21.63 -16.64
C MET A 107 9.25 22.73 -16.60
N LYS A 108 10.36 22.53 -15.86
CA LYS A 108 11.50 23.45 -15.89
C LYS A 108 12.18 23.47 -17.26
N TYR A 109 12.34 22.32 -17.91
CA TYR A 109 12.92 22.25 -19.25
C TYR A 109 11.96 22.84 -20.30
N ILE A 110 10.65 22.58 -20.24
CA ILE A 110 9.67 23.24 -21.11
C ILE A 110 9.76 24.76 -20.96
N GLY A 111 9.85 25.30 -19.74
CA GLY A 111 10.06 26.73 -19.51
C GLY A 111 11.43 27.25 -19.99
N ALA A 112 12.48 26.43 -19.94
CA ALA A 112 13.81 26.79 -20.44
C ALA A 112 13.88 26.77 -21.99
N TYR A 113 13.15 25.87 -22.64
CA TYR A 113 13.05 25.79 -24.11
C TYR A 113 11.97 26.71 -24.70
N GLN A 114 10.96 27.12 -23.91
CA GLN A 114 10.01 28.18 -24.32
C GLN A 114 10.61 29.59 -24.17
N ASN A 115 11.58 29.79 -23.27
CA ASN A 115 12.30 31.05 -23.12
C ASN A 115 13.63 31.12 -23.90
N MET A 116 14.07 30.04 -24.55
CA MET A 116 15.01 30.16 -25.67
C MET A 116 14.22 30.72 -26.85
N GLY A 117 14.24 32.05 -26.94
CA GLY A 117 13.49 32.80 -27.92
C GLY A 117 13.62 32.27 -29.33
N ALA A 118 12.58 32.54 -30.11
CA ALA A 118 12.63 32.61 -31.57
C ALA A 118 13.68 33.66 -32.02
N GLY A 119 14.96 33.36 -31.79
CA GLY A 119 16.13 34.11 -32.24
C GLY A 119 16.65 33.61 -33.58
N GLY A 120 15.76 33.03 -34.40
CA GLY A 120 16.04 32.62 -35.77
C GLY A 120 15.48 33.64 -36.77
N SER A 121 15.78 34.94 -36.59
CA SER A 121 15.61 35.90 -37.68
C SER A 121 16.72 35.64 -38.68
N PHE A 122 16.40 34.86 -39.72
CA PHE A 122 17.16 34.80 -40.95
C PHE A 122 17.21 36.22 -41.54
N ILE A 123 18.26 36.98 -41.25
CA ILE A 123 18.60 38.13 -42.08
C ILE A 123 19.28 37.58 -43.34
N ASP A 124 18.45 37.32 -44.34
CA ASP A 124 18.88 37.37 -45.74
C ASP A 124 19.21 38.82 -46.08
N LYS A 125 20.48 39.09 -46.37
CA LYS A 125 20.89 40.26 -47.15
C LYS A 125 21.83 39.79 -48.25
N ARG A 126 21.25 39.24 -49.31
CA ARG A 126 21.83 39.35 -50.65
C ARG A 126 21.42 40.67 -51.30
N LYS A 127 22.44 41.35 -51.82
CA LYS A 127 22.49 42.56 -52.67
C LYS A 127 22.71 43.88 -51.95
#